data_AF-A0A942PGQ0-F1
#
_entry.id   AF-A0A942PGQ0-F1
#
_cell.length_a   1.000
_cell.length_b   1.000
_cell.length_c   1.000
_cell.angle_alpha   90.00
_cell.angle_beta   90.00
_cell.angle_gamma   90.00
#
_symmetry.space_group_name_H-M   'P 1'
#
loop_
_entity.id
_entity.type
_entity.pdbx_description
1 polymer ?
#
loop_
_entity_poly.entity_id
_entity_poly.type
_entity_poly.pdbx_seq_one_letter_code
_entity_poly.pdbx_strand_id
1 'polypeptide(L)'
;MRSSFLSCLLLLAGTVFSQQTTWITNVTIVDTKDGKLQPSQTIIVKGEKIVQVTRYNPKIKVPDSVNVVNGTGKFIMPGMVDGHIHFFQSGGLYTRPDGLNLGKVYPYEKDQQWIRDNHNDLMRRYLACGITTVADVGGPMSNYDVRTKNSENCNSPGAWVTGPLISTYQPPNLDKKDPPIIKVNSEEEARELVRKQVPFKPDFIKIWYIVLPGQTAAATLPIVKAAIDETHKNGLKVCVHATEYETAKLAVEAGADILVHSIDDQLLDDAFLKLLKQKNVTYIPTAIVARKYREVFSQQHHITTHDLTYAHPFILNQLFDLKHLNEKEIGFDYQKYSKSMQLFDKFDTIIWQNIKRVTDAGINIVAGTDAGNIGTMHASSLLTELLEMRKSGMSNAQVLRSCTYNAAIGFGKETETGTIAPNKLANFLLLNKNPLDSVAYVTDFDVVVNRGKWIRKDTLLPVSPQLLVDQQFAAYNARDIDAFLIPYSDSVELYDYPGKLIGKGKEEMRKMYTGLFQQVPKLHAELVNRIVHGDVIVDHESVSGFGNKPVRAIAIYTISKGKIQKVEFIQ
;
A
#
# COMPACT_ATOMS: atom_id res chain seq x y z
N MET A 1 -60.20 21.74 40.71
CA MET A 1 -58.92 21.95 39.99
C MET A 1 -58.46 20.62 39.44
N ARG A 2 -58.67 20.36 38.14
CA ARG A 2 -58.10 19.21 37.43
C ARG A 2 -57.46 19.75 36.16
N SER A 3 -56.14 19.66 36.14
CA SER A 3 -55.25 20.22 35.12
C SER A 3 -55.19 19.25 33.93
N SER A 4 -55.57 19.72 32.75
CA SER A 4 -55.40 18.99 31.48
C SER A 4 -53.95 19.05 31.03
N PHE A 5 -53.27 17.90 30.95
CA PHE A 5 -51.97 17.77 30.29
C PHE A 5 -52.20 17.61 28.78
N LEU A 6 -51.82 18.64 28.01
CA LEU A 6 -51.74 18.62 26.56
C LEU A 6 -50.45 17.89 26.16
N SER A 7 -50.55 16.71 25.53
CA SER A 7 -49.40 16.02 24.96
C SER A 7 -49.03 16.65 23.61
N CYS A 8 -47.90 17.36 23.56
CA CYS A 8 -47.29 17.79 22.30
C CYS A 8 -46.63 16.60 21.61
N LEU A 9 -47.22 16.14 20.50
CA LEU A 9 -46.58 15.21 19.57
C LEU A 9 -45.54 15.98 18.74
N LEU A 10 -44.25 15.83 19.07
CA LEU A 10 -43.15 16.29 18.22
C LEU A 10 -43.01 15.35 17.03
N LEU A 11 -43.55 15.75 15.88
CA LEU A 11 -43.26 15.17 14.57
C LEU A 11 -41.79 15.45 14.23
N LEU A 12 -40.91 14.50 14.51
CA LEU A 12 -39.57 14.42 13.92
C LEU A 12 -39.74 14.16 12.42
N ALA A 13 -39.80 15.23 11.63
CA ALA A 13 -39.63 15.16 10.19
C ALA A 13 -38.19 14.72 9.90
N GLY A 14 -37.98 13.41 9.76
CA GLY A 14 -36.74 12.87 9.21
C GLY A 14 -36.57 13.44 7.80
N THR A 15 -35.57 14.30 7.62
CA THR A 15 -35.11 14.68 6.28
C THR A 15 -34.57 13.42 5.61
N VAL A 16 -35.40 12.80 4.76
CA VAL A 16 -34.94 11.78 3.83
C VAL A 16 -34.03 12.50 2.84
N PHE A 17 -32.72 12.54 3.13
CA PHE A 17 -31.73 12.90 2.13
C PHE A 17 -31.87 11.92 0.97
N SER A 18 -32.45 12.38 -0.13
CA SER A 18 -32.50 11.60 -1.38
C SER A 18 -31.07 11.27 -1.77
N GLN A 19 -30.73 9.97 -1.79
CA GLN A 19 -29.40 9.54 -2.19
C GLN A 19 -29.14 9.97 -3.64
N GLN A 20 -28.07 10.73 -3.83
CA GLN A 20 -27.63 11.21 -5.14
C GLN A 20 -27.51 10.03 -6.10
N THR A 21 -28.18 10.13 -7.24
CA THR A 21 -28.13 9.14 -8.31
C THR A 21 -27.26 9.69 -9.44
N THR A 22 -26.35 8.86 -9.94
CA THR A 22 -25.41 9.20 -11.02
C THR A 22 -25.52 8.18 -12.15
N TRP A 23 -25.65 8.67 -13.38
CA TRP A 23 -25.65 7.87 -14.59
C TRP A 23 -24.33 8.09 -15.32
N ILE A 24 -23.52 7.05 -15.46
CA ILE A 24 -22.39 7.04 -16.39
C ILE A 24 -22.91 6.52 -17.73
N THR A 25 -22.81 7.30 -18.79
CA THR A 25 -23.37 6.98 -20.11
C THR A 25 -22.28 6.74 -21.16
N ASN A 26 -22.54 5.82 -22.09
CA ASN A 26 -21.67 5.47 -23.23
C ASN A 26 -20.20 5.15 -22.86
N VAL A 27 -19.99 4.44 -21.76
CA VAL A 27 -18.65 4.06 -21.28
C VAL A 27 -18.28 2.65 -21.73
N THR A 28 -16.98 2.35 -21.82
CA THR A 28 -16.50 0.97 -22.02
C THR A 28 -16.18 0.34 -20.67
N ILE A 29 -16.86 -0.74 -20.30
CA ILE A 29 -16.50 -1.51 -19.10
C ILE A 29 -15.33 -2.44 -19.44
N VAL A 30 -14.28 -2.39 -18.64
CA VAL A 30 -13.18 -3.36 -18.61
C VAL A 30 -13.62 -4.47 -17.66
N ASP A 31 -14.10 -5.57 -18.23
CA ASP A 31 -14.45 -6.75 -17.47
C ASP A 31 -13.18 -7.49 -17.07
N THR A 32 -12.70 -7.22 -15.85
CA THR A 32 -11.48 -7.83 -15.32
C THR A 32 -11.66 -9.29 -14.95
N LYS A 33 -12.90 -9.79 -14.80
CA LYS A 33 -13.16 -11.20 -14.55
C LYS A 33 -12.83 -12.04 -15.78
N ASP A 34 -13.35 -11.61 -16.94
CA ASP A 34 -13.23 -12.37 -18.20
C ASP A 34 -12.16 -11.82 -19.15
N GLY A 35 -11.53 -10.68 -18.81
CA GLY A 35 -10.49 -10.03 -19.61
C GLY A 35 -11.01 -9.42 -20.92
N LYS A 36 -12.25 -8.93 -20.92
CA LYS A 36 -12.94 -8.44 -22.12
C LYS A 36 -13.40 -7.00 -21.97
N LEU A 37 -13.54 -6.31 -23.10
CA LEU A 37 -14.17 -4.99 -23.15
C LEU A 37 -15.66 -5.14 -23.45
N GLN A 38 -16.48 -4.40 -22.73
CA GLN A 38 -17.92 -4.24 -22.98
C GLN A 38 -18.17 -2.77 -23.36
N PRO A 39 -18.15 -2.42 -24.66
CA PRO A 39 -18.34 -1.04 -25.09
C PRO A 39 -19.79 -0.57 -24.95
N SER A 40 -19.98 0.75 -24.99
CA SER A 40 -21.28 1.42 -25.04
C SER A 40 -22.24 0.96 -23.94
N GLN A 41 -21.82 1.11 -22.68
CA GLN A 41 -22.62 0.79 -21.50
C GLN A 41 -23.13 2.06 -20.81
N THR A 42 -24.24 1.92 -20.11
CA THR A 42 -24.76 2.84 -19.09
C THR A 42 -24.69 2.16 -17.73
N ILE A 43 -24.09 2.82 -16.75
CA ILE A 43 -24.02 2.36 -15.36
C ILE A 43 -24.79 3.35 -14.50
N ILE A 44 -25.68 2.86 -13.64
CA ILE A 44 -26.43 3.67 -12.70
C ILE A 44 -25.94 3.37 -11.29
N VAL A 45 -25.50 4.41 -10.60
CA VAL A 45 -25.07 4.39 -9.20
C VAL A 45 -26.08 5.17 -8.36
N LYS A 46 -26.52 4.58 -7.25
CA LYS A 46 -27.38 5.23 -6.25
C LYS A 46 -26.81 4.98 -4.86
N GLY A 47 -26.48 6.07 -4.16
CA GLY A 47 -25.74 5.97 -2.91
C GLY A 47 -24.42 5.22 -3.15
N GLU A 48 -24.15 4.19 -2.36
CA GLU A 48 -22.90 3.42 -2.45
C GLU A 48 -22.95 2.24 -3.43
N LYS A 49 -24.07 2.02 -4.12
CA LYS A 49 -24.31 0.79 -4.90
C LYS A 49 -24.47 1.06 -6.38
N ILE A 50 -23.95 0.14 -7.19
CA ILE A 50 -24.32 0.02 -8.60
C ILE A 50 -25.69 -0.65 -8.62
N VAL A 51 -26.71 0.05 -9.14
CA VAL A 51 -28.08 -0.48 -9.19
C VAL A 51 -28.42 -1.09 -10.55
N GLN A 52 -27.74 -0.67 -11.61
CA GLN A 52 -28.02 -1.15 -12.96
C GLN A 52 -26.81 -0.99 -13.88
N VAL A 53 -26.63 -1.96 -14.79
CA VAL A 53 -25.70 -1.90 -15.91
C VAL A 53 -26.46 -2.36 -17.16
N THR A 54 -26.51 -1.53 -18.20
CA THR A 54 -27.22 -1.82 -19.45
C THR A 54 -26.50 -1.25 -20.65
N ARG A 55 -26.85 -1.72 -21.86
CA ARG A 55 -26.36 -1.12 -23.09
C ARG A 55 -26.84 0.33 -23.21
N TYR A 56 -25.93 1.23 -23.58
CA TYR A 56 -26.21 2.63 -23.83
C TYR A 56 -27.22 2.78 -24.98
N ASN A 57 -28.24 3.60 -24.76
CA ASN A 57 -29.24 3.94 -25.76
C ASN A 57 -29.49 5.46 -25.71
N PRO A 58 -29.07 6.23 -26.74
CA PRO A 58 -29.23 7.69 -26.75
C PRO A 58 -30.69 8.15 -26.77
N LYS A 59 -31.65 7.25 -27.03
CA LYS A 59 -33.09 7.56 -27.00
C LYS A 59 -33.69 7.56 -25.59
N ILE A 60 -33.00 6.99 -24.60
CA ILE A 60 -33.47 6.99 -23.21
C ILE A 60 -33.25 8.39 -22.65
N LYS A 61 -34.34 9.09 -22.32
CA LYS A 61 -34.27 10.39 -21.66
C LYS A 61 -33.78 10.20 -20.23
N VAL A 62 -32.64 10.80 -19.92
CA VAL A 62 -32.09 10.82 -18.55
C VAL A 62 -32.89 11.83 -17.72
N PRO A 63 -33.34 11.48 -16.50
CA PRO A 63 -34.07 12.43 -15.65
C PRO A 63 -33.23 13.66 -15.30
N ASP A 64 -33.84 14.84 -15.27
CA ASP A 64 -33.10 16.10 -14.97
C ASP A 64 -32.53 16.13 -13.54
N SER A 65 -33.03 15.26 -12.65
CA SER A 65 -32.62 15.16 -11.24
C SER A 65 -31.39 14.27 -10.99
N VAL A 66 -30.86 13.58 -12.01
CA VAL A 66 -29.67 12.73 -11.85
C VAL A 66 -28.43 13.43 -12.37
N ASN A 67 -27.29 13.13 -11.75
CA ASN A 67 -26.00 13.59 -12.29
C ASN A 67 -25.60 12.71 -13.46
N VAL A 68 -25.17 13.33 -14.55
CA VAL A 68 -24.78 12.61 -15.76
C VAL A 68 -23.29 12.75 -15.99
N VAL A 69 -22.61 11.62 -16.14
CA VAL A 69 -21.21 11.54 -16.53
C VAL A 69 -21.14 10.94 -17.93
N ASN A 70 -20.56 11.68 -18.88
CA ASN A 70 -20.32 11.18 -20.23
C ASN A 70 -19.02 10.36 -20.24
N GLY A 71 -19.14 9.05 -20.41
CA GLY A 71 -18.03 8.11 -20.48
C GLY A 71 -17.53 7.81 -21.89
N THR A 72 -17.97 8.57 -22.90
CA THR A 72 -17.52 8.39 -24.29
C THR A 72 -15.99 8.47 -24.37
N GLY A 73 -15.36 7.44 -24.93
CA GLY A 73 -13.90 7.35 -25.05
C GLY A 73 -13.17 7.01 -23.75
N LYS A 74 -13.88 6.83 -22.64
CA LYS A 74 -13.32 6.43 -21.33
C LYS A 74 -13.58 4.95 -21.06
N PHE A 75 -12.83 4.42 -20.09
CA PHE A 75 -12.94 3.05 -19.62
C PHE A 75 -13.33 3.04 -18.14
N ILE A 76 -14.13 2.06 -17.71
CA ILE A 76 -14.42 1.81 -16.30
C ILE A 76 -13.91 0.43 -15.90
N MET A 77 -13.18 0.36 -14.80
CA MET A 77 -12.61 -0.86 -14.22
C MET A 77 -12.97 -0.92 -12.72
N PRO A 78 -13.24 -2.11 -12.14
CA PRO A 78 -13.40 -2.23 -10.69
C PRO A 78 -12.19 -1.65 -9.94
N GLY A 79 -12.44 -0.99 -8.81
CA GLY A 79 -11.37 -0.42 -8.01
C GLY A 79 -10.40 -1.51 -7.55
N MET A 80 -9.10 -1.22 -7.54
CA MET A 80 -8.10 -2.22 -7.21
C MET A 80 -8.12 -2.57 -5.72
N VAL A 81 -7.67 -3.78 -5.43
CA VAL A 81 -7.41 -4.32 -4.11
C VAL A 81 -5.91 -4.58 -3.98
N ASP A 82 -5.28 -4.01 -2.95
CA ASP A 82 -3.99 -4.49 -2.47
C ASP A 82 -4.24 -5.61 -1.45
N GLY A 83 -4.00 -6.85 -1.87
CA GLY A 83 -4.39 -8.05 -1.13
C GLY A 83 -3.51 -8.39 0.06
N HIS A 84 -2.43 -7.64 0.32
CA HIS A 84 -1.59 -7.84 1.49
C HIS A 84 -0.83 -6.56 1.84
N ILE A 85 -1.17 -5.95 2.97
CA ILE A 85 -0.47 -4.81 3.58
C ILE A 85 -0.37 -4.99 5.11
N HIS A 86 0.32 -4.08 5.78
CA HIS A 86 0.40 -3.97 7.24
C HIS A 86 0.29 -2.51 7.69
N PHE A 87 -0.84 -2.10 8.28
CA PHE A 87 -1.06 -0.75 8.82
C PHE A 87 -0.12 -0.39 9.96
N PHE A 88 0.35 -1.39 10.72
CA PHE A 88 1.25 -1.14 11.86
C PHE A 88 2.70 -0.92 11.45
N GLN A 89 3.00 -0.86 10.15
CA GLN A 89 4.35 -0.64 9.65
C GLN A 89 4.31 0.49 8.61
N SER A 90 5.35 1.34 8.56
CA SER A 90 5.33 2.55 7.73
C SER A 90 5.82 2.33 6.29
N GLY A 91 6.62 1.29 6.08
CA GLY A 91 7.42 1.05 4.87
C GLY A 91 8.89 1.46 5.02
N GLY A 92 9.20 2.27 6.05
CA GLY A 92 10.51 2.88 6.25
C GLY A 92 11.56 1.92 6.81
N LEU A 93 12.80 2.40 6.88
CA LEU A 93 13.94 1.63 7.39
C LEU A 93 13.75 1.17 8.85
N TYR A 94 13.05 1.96 9.67
CA TYR A 94 12.95 1.78 11.12
C TYR A 94 11.74 0.96 11.58
N THR A 95 10.91 0.50 10.65
CA THR A 95 9.57 -0.04 10.98
C THR A 95 9.57 -1.50 11.44
N ARG A 96 10.67 -2.24 11.20
CA ARG A 96 10.84 -3.67 11.56
C ARG A 96 12.01 -3.87 12.53
N PRO A 97 11.84 -3.58 13.83
CA PRO A 97 12.90 -3.77 14.82
C PRO A 97 13.25 -5.25 15.07
N ASP A 98 12.43 -6.17 14.58
CA ASP A 98 12.68 -7.61 14.56
C ASP A 98 13.57 -8.05 13.37
N GLY A 99 13.52 -7.32 12.24
CA GLY A 99 14.34 -7.57 11.06
C GLY A 99 15.67 -6.79 11.06
N LEU A 100 15.62 -5.50 11.36
CA LEU A 100 16.78 -4.63 11.50
C LEU A 100 16.57 -3.69 12.69
N ASN A 101 17.21 -3.99 13.83
CA ASN A 101 17.01 -3.21 15.05
C ASN A 101 17.84 -1.92 15.04
N LEU A 102 17.19 -0.81 14.69
CA LEU A 102 17.75 0.55 14.71
C LEU A 102 17.13 1.42 15.80
N GLY A 103 16.59 0.83 16.88
CA GLY A 103 15.89 1.57 17.93
C GLY A 103 16.73 2.63 18.66
N LYS A 104 18.06 2.54 18.60
CA LYS A 104 18.99 3.56 19.12
C LYS A 104 19.04 4.82 18.26
N VAL A 105 18.76 4.70 16.96
CA VAL A 105 18.75 5.79 15.99
C VAL A 105 17.35 6.39 15.91
N TYR A 106 16.34 5.53 15.71
CA TYR A 106 14.95 5.93 15.59
C TYR A 106 14.07 4.93 16.36
N PRO A 107 13.51 5.33 17.51
CA PRO A 107 12.69 4.43 18.32
C PRO A 107 11.46 3.92 17.56
N TYR A 108 11.12 2.65 17.72
CA TYR A 108 9.93 2.04 17.11
C TYR A 108 8.64 2.80 17.48
N GLU A 109 8.50 3.25 18.71
CA GLU A 109 7.36 4.04 19.18
C GLU A 109 7.16 5.33 18.38
N LYS A 110 8.26 5.93 17.89
CA LYS A 110 8.23 7.13 17.06
C LYS A 110 7.67 6.80 15.66
N ASP A 111 8.02 5.65 15.10
CA ASP A 111 7.46 5.15 13.82
C ASP A 111 5.97 4.86 13.98
N GLN A 112 5.59 4.16 15.05
CA GLN A 112 4.19 3.86 15.35
C GLN A 112 3.35 5.11 15.57
N GLN A 113 3.90 6.12 16.26
CA GLN A 113 3.22 7.40 16.44
C GLN A 113 3.07 8.12 15.09
N TRP A 114 4.12 8.15 14.28
CA TRP A 114 4.10 8.75 12.96
C TRP A 114 3.02 8.13 12.07
N ILE A 115 2.87 6.80 12.05
CA ILE A 115 1.82 6.10 11.30
C ILE A 115 0.43 6.58 11.74
N ARG A 116 0.18 6.64 13.05
CA ARG A 116 -1.12 7.11 13.59
C ARG A 116 -1.42 8.55 13.18
N ASP A 117 -0.43 9.43 13.27
CA ASP A 117 -0.57 10.85 12.95
C ASP A 117 -0.79 11.07 11.44
N ASN A 118 -0.22 10.21 10.59
CA ASN A 118 -0.28 10.32 9.13
C ASN A 118 -1.30 9.38 8.48
N HIS A 119 -2.12 8.67 9.27
CA HIS A 119 -3.09 7.67 8.79
C HIS A 119 -3.94 8.17 7.61
N ASN A 120 -4.54 9.36 7.75
CA ASN A 120 -5.42 9.90 6.71
C ASN A 120 -4.68 10.23 5.41
N ASP A 121 -3.40 10.62 5.48
CA ASP A 121 -2.57 10.88 4.31
C ASP A 121 -2.23 9.57 3.58
N LEU A 122 -1.79 8.56 4.34
CA LEU A 122 -1.52 7.21 3.82
C LEU A 122 -2.75 6.63 3.11
N MET A 123 -3.93 6.77 3.69
CA MET A 123 -5.17 6.25 3.11
C MET A 123 -5.58 6.97 1.82
N ARG A 124 -5.38 8.29 1.74
CA ARG A 124 -5.63 9.05 0.51
C ARG A 124 -4.71 8.63 -0.63
N ARG A 125 -3.45 8.25 -0.33
CA ARG A 125 -2.48 7.76 -1.33
C ARG A 125 -2.94 6.47 -1.99
N TYR A 126 -3.56 5.55 -1.25
CA TYR A 126 -4.15 4.34 -1.82
C TYR A 126 -5.20 4.68 -2.88
N LEU A 127 -6.15 5.57 -2.56
CA LEU A 127 -7.14 6.03 -3.52
C LEU A 127 -6.50 6.77 -4.71
N ALA A 128 -5.42 7.54 -4.48
CA ALA A 128 -4.69 8.24 -5.53
C ALA A 128 -3.96 7.28 -6.49
N CYS A 129 -3.73 6.03 -6.06
CA CYS A 129 -3.22 4.94 -6.89
C CYS A 129 -4.34 4.04 -7.46
N GLY A 130 -5.61 4.39 -7.25
CA GLY A 130 -6.76 3.63 -7.73
C GLY A 130 -7.11 2.40 -6.87
N ILE A 131 -6.56 2.32 -5.67
CA ILE A 131 -6.75 1.23 -4.72
C ILE A 131 -7.90 1.60 -3.79
N THR A 132 -9.06 1.02 -4.03
CA THR A 132 -10.29 1.29 -3.25
C THR A 132 -10.46 0.36 -2.06
N THR A 133 -9.65 -0.69 -1.97
CA THR A 133 -9.71 -1.66 -0.87
C THR A 133 -8.31 -2.19 -0.58
N VAL A 134 -8.02 -2.44 0.68
CA VAL A 134 -6.77 -3.08 1.13
C VAL A 134 -7.11 -4.24 2.06
N ALA A 135 -6.29 -5.29 2.03
CA ALA A 135 -6.34 -6.37 3.01
C ALA A 135 -5.11 -6.26 3.92
N ASP A 136 -5.34 -5.91 5.19
CA ASP A 136 -4.30 -5.96 6.20
C ASP A 136 -4.19 -7.39 6.71
N VAL A 137 -3.08 -8.05 6.38
CA VAL A 137 -2.87 -9.49 6.60
C VAL A 137 -2.11 -9.73 7.91
N GLY A 138 -2.25 -8.83 8.88
CA GLY A 138 -1.72 -9.03 10.22
C GLY A 138 -1.35 -7.73 10.91
N GLY A 139 -1.76 -7.58 12.17
CA GLY A 139 -1.32 -6.45 12.98
C GLY A 139 -1.92 -6.48 14.37
N PRO A 140 -1.76 -5.43 15.17
CA PRO A 140 -2.25 -5.38 16.55
C PRO A 140 -3.78 -5.43 16.64
N MET A 141 -4.34 -5.57 17.85
CA MET A 141 -5.81 -5.51 18.02
C MET A 141 -6.39 -4.16 17.59
N SER A 142 -5.60 -3.09 17.68
CA SER A 142 -5.95 -1.76 17.17
C SER A 142 -6.20 -1.69 15.64
N ASN A 143 -5.85 -2.73 14.87
CA ASN A 143 -6.23 -2.82 13.45
C ASN A 143 -7.75 -2.78 13.21
N TYR A 144 -8.55 -3.31 14.15
CA TYR A 144 -10.00 -3.27 14.05
C TYR A 144 -10.56 -1.84 14.16
N ASP A 145 -9.90 -0.98 14.94
CA ASP A 145 -10.24 0.45 15.05
C ASP A 145 -9.82 1.19 13.78
N VAL A 146 -8.67 0.83 13.19
CA VAL A 146 -8.22 1.36 11.89
C VAL A 146 -9.23 1.06 10.79
N ARG A 147 -9.77 -0.17 10.72
CA ARG A 147 -10.85 -0.52 9.79
C ARG A 147 -12.08 0.36 10.01
N THR A 148 -12.49 0.56 11.26
CA THR A 148 -13.65 1.39 11.59
C THR A 148 -13.46 2.83 11.11
N LYS A 149 -12.32 3.44 11.44
CA LYS A 149 -11.93 4.79 10.98
C LYS A 149 -11.92 4.91 9.45
N ASN A 150 -11.44 3.87 8.76
CA ASN A 150 -11.43 3.84 7.30
C ASN A 150 -12.84 3.77 6.69
N SER A 151 -13.75 3.02 7.33
CA SER A 151 -15.13 2.90 6.86
C SER A 151 -15.89 4.24 6.94
N GLU A 152 -15.66 5.02 7.99
CA GLU A 152 -16.28 6.33 8.25
C GLU A 152 -15.74 7.44 7.34
N ASN A 153 -14.55 7.25 6.75
CA ASN A 153 -13.92 8.23 5.87
C ASN A 153 -13.89 7.74 4.41
N CYS A 154 -14.77 8.28 3.58
CA CYS A 154 -14.81 8.02 2.13
C CYS A 154 -13.53 8.39 1.35
N ASN A 155 -12.61 9.17 1.94
CA ASN A 155 -11.26 9.41 1.39
C ASN A 155 -10.24 8.35 1.85
N SER A 156 -10.71 7.24 2.42
CA SER A 156 -9.92 6.05 2.74
C SER A 156 -10.43 4.81 1.97
N PRO A 157 -9.54 3.89 1.57
CA PRO A 157 -9.97 2.61 1.00
C PRO A 157 -10.79 1.83 2.05
N GLY A 158 -11.64 0.93 1.57
CA GLY A 158 -12.16 -0.13 2.44
C GLY A 158 -11.01 -0.99 2.98
N ALA A 159 -11.20 -1.62 4.14
CA ALA A 159 -10.18 -2.47 4.73
C ALA A 159 -10.79 -3.81 5.15
N TRP A 160 -10.17 -4.90 4.71
CA TRP A 160 -10.37 -6.24 5.27
C TRP A 160 -9.24 -6.51 6.23
N VAL A 161 -9.55 -6.85 7.48
CA VAL A 161 -8.51 -6.93 8.52
C VAL A 161 -8.62 -8.20 9.35
N THR A 162 -7.47 -8.66 9.77
CA THR A 162 -7.27 -9.54 10.92
C THR A 162 -6.68 -8.73 12.08
N GLY A 163 -6.63 -9.32 13.27
CA GLY A 163 -5.84 -8.84 14.39
C GLY A 163 -4.48 -9.55 14.46
N PRO A 164 -3.95 -9.78 15.68
CA PRO A 164 -2.61 -10.33 15.86
C PRO A 164 -2.41 -11.67 15.16
N LEU A 165 -1.24 -11.81 14.54
CA LEU A 165 -0.83 -13.06 13.91
C LEU A 165 -0.60 -14.11 15.00
N ILE A 166 -1.22 -15.27 14.82
CA ILE A 166 -0.97 -16.45 15.64
C ILE A 166 0.34 -17.08 15.16
N SER A 167 1.34 -17.18 16.03
CA SER A 167 2.69 -17.55 15.62
C SER A 167 3.26 -18.72 16.41
N THR A 168 4.10 -19.52 15.77
CA THR A 168 4.97 -20.54 16.40
C THR A 168 6.28 -19.94 16.91
N TYR A 169 6.55 -18.68 16.59
CA TYR A 169 7.76 -17.94 16.89
C TYR A 169 7.46 -16.57 17.52
N GLN A 170 8.26 -16.14 18.49
CA GLN A 170 8.17 -14.78 19.04
C GLN A 170 9.21 -13.89 18.35
N PRO A 171 8.82 -12.92 17.51
CA PRO A 171 9.76 -11.97 16.95
C PRO A 171 10.30 -11.05 18.06
N PRO A 172 11.62 -10.77 18.08
CA PRO A 172 12.22 -9.89 19.07
C PRO A 172 11.76 -8.45 18.85
N ASN A 173 11.67 -7.67 19.94
CA ASN A 173 11.38 -6.23 19.92
C ASN A 173 9.97 -5.83 19.44
N LEU A 174 9.09 -6.80 19.15
CA LEU A 174 7.68 -6.61 18.78
C LEU A 174 6.70 -7.10 19.87
N ASP A 175 7.22 -7.66 20.96
CA ASP A 175 6.51 -8.14 22.15
C ASP A 175 6.11 -6.99 23.10
N LYS A 176 5.44 -5.97 22.55
CA LYS A 176 4.97 -4.79 23.31
C LYS A 176 3.51 -4.97 23.74
N LYS A 177 2.92 -3.94 24.38
CA LYS A 177 1.57 -3.99 25.00
C LYS A 177 0.44 -4.46 24.06
N ASP A 178 0.50 -4.08 22.78
CA ASP A 178 -0.46 -4.50 21.74
C ASP A 178 0.36 -5.13 20.60
N PRO A 179 0.84 -6.39 20.77
CA PRO A 179 1.80 -6.98 19.86
C PRO A 179 1.09 -7.40 18.57
N PRO A 180 1.67 -7.09 17.38
CA PRO A 180 1.10 -7.52 16.11
C PRO A 180 1.22 -9.04 15.91
N ILE A 181 2.16 -9.69 16.59
CA ILE A 181 2.48 -11.11 16.44
C ILE A 181 2.57 -11.72 17.84
N ILE A 182 1.79 -12.78 18.08
CA ILE A 182 1.72 -13.44 19.38
C ILE A 182 2.14 -14.89 19.23
N LYS A 183 3.22 -15.27 19.92
CA LYS A 183 3.61 -16.67 20.03
C LYS A 183 2.62 -17.44 20.89
N VAL A 184 2.19 -18.59 20.38
CA VAL A 184 1.42 -19.60 21.13
C VAL A 184 2.24 -20.88 21.27
N ASN A 185 2.08 -21.58 22.39
CA ASN A 185 2.87 -22.77 22.75
C ASN A 185 2.02 -24.05 22.83
N SER A 186 0.70 -23.94 22.65
CA SER A 186 -0.20 -25.09 22.67
C SER A 186 -1.36 -24.90 21.69
N GLU A 187 -2.02 -26.00 21.36
CA GLU A 187 -3.26 -25.99 20.57
C GLU A 187 -4.33 -25.10 21.21
N GLU A 188 -4.48 -25.17 22.53
CA GLU A 188 -5.52 -24.41 23.24
C GLU A 188 -5.20 -22.90 23.26
N GLU A 189 -3.94 -22.50 23.44
CA GLU A 189 -3.54 -21.09 23.30
C GLU A 189 -3.83 -20.57 21.89
N ALA A 190 -3.61 -21.39 20.86
CA ALA A 190 -3.92 -21.04 19.49
C ALA A 190 -5.44 -20.83 19.29
N ARG A 191 -6.27 -21.74 19.81
CA ARG A 191 -7.74 -21.60 19.77
C ARG A 191 -8.21 -20.39 20.57
N GLU A 192 -7.64 -20.16 21.76
CA GLU A 192 -7.99 -19.03 22.60
C GLU A 192 -7.68 -17.70 21.91
N LEU A 193 -6.54 -17.60 21.21
CA LEU A 193 -6.20 -16.40 20.46
C LEU A 193 -7.14 -16.16 19.27
N VAL A 194 -7.63 -17.21 18.59
CA VAL A 194 -8.72 -17.07 17.61
C VAL A 194 -9.97 -16.51 18.29
N ARG A 195 -10.42 -17.14 19.38
CA ARG A 195 -11.64 -16.72 20.10
C ARG A 195 -11.56 -15.30 20.66
N LYS A 196 -10.37 -14.83 21.06
CA LYS A 196 -10.14 -13.44 21.48
C LYS A 196 -10.37 -12.44 20.36
N GLN A 197 -10.12 -12.83 19.11
CA GLN A 197 -10.29 -11.97 17.94
C GLN A 197 -11.74 -11.95 17.44
N VAL A 198 -12.48 -13.06 17.54
CA VAL A 198 -13.87 -13.20 17.03
C VAL A 198 -14.83 -12.05 17.42
N PRO A 199 -14.86 -11.55 18.67
CA PRO A 199 -15.74 -10.43 19.05
C PRO A 199 -15.55 -9.15 18.22
N PHE A 200 -14.36 -8.95 17.65
CA PHE A 200 -14.02 -7.80 16.81
C PHE A 200 -14.42 -7.99 15.34
N LYS A 201 -15.04 -9.14 15.01
CA LYS A 201 -15.50 -9.50 13.66
C LYS A 201 -14.37 -9.41 12.62
N PRO A 202 -13.27 -10.17 12.77
CA PRO A 202 -12.23 -10.24 11.75
C PRO A 202 -12.82 -10.66 10.40
N ASP A 203 -12.21 -10.19 9.31
CA ASP A 203 -12.56 -10.64 7.97
C ASP A 203 -11.94 -12.02 7.65
N PHE A 204 -10.82 -12.34 8.31
CA PHE A 204 -10.10 -13.61 8.28
C PHE A 204 -9.14 -13.69 9.48
N ILE A 205 -8.56 -14.86 9.74
CA ILE A 205 -7.50 -15.04 10.75
C ILE A 205 -6.16 -15.26 10.07
N LYS A 206 -5.07 -14.78 10.68
CA LYS A 206 -3.71 -14.96 10.19
C LYS A 206 -2.86 -15.84 11.09
N ILE A 207 -2.17 -16.79 10.48
CA ILE A 207 -1.12 -17.61 11.09
C ILE A 207 0.24 -17.26 10.49
N TRP A 208 1.24 -17.03 11.35
CA TRP A 208 2.65 -16.89 10.98
C TRP A 208 3.38 -18.20 11.30
N TYR A 209 3.40 -19.10 10.32
CA TYR A 209 3.96 -20.44 10.50
C TYR A 209 5.46 -20.44 10.18
N ILE A 210 6.25 -20.16 11.22
CA ILE A 210 7.71 -20.12 11.13
C ILE A 210 8.29 -21.42 11.69
N VAL A 211 9.20 -22.03 10.93
CA VAL A 211 9.99 -23.20 11.33
C VAL A 211 11.39 -22.72 11.67
N LEU A 212 11.81 -22.92 12.92
CA LEU A 212 13.13 -22.49 13.38
C LEU A 212 14.22 -23.50 12.97
N PRO A 213 15.49 -23.09 12.85
CA PRO A 213 16.59 -24.02 12.64
C PRO A 213 16.60 -25.15 13.69
N GLY A 214 16.65 -26.39 13.21
CA GLY A 214 16.61 -27.59 14.07
C GLY A 214 15.19 -28.07 14.44
N GLN A 215 14.15 -27.39 13.97
CA GLN A 215 12.75 -27.80 14.10
C GLN A 215 12.22 -28.36 12.77
N THR A 216 11.24 -29.25 12.83
CA THR A 216 10.48 -29.67 11.64
C THR A 216 9.13 -28.95 11.62
N ALA A 217 8.61 -28.66 10.43
CA ALA A 217 7.26 -28.10 10.29
C ALA A 217 6.23 -28.97 11.02
N ALA A 218 6.29 -30.29 10.85
CA ALA A 218 5.41 -31.25 11.49
C ALA A 218 5.34 -31.13 13.03
N ALA A 219 6.42 -30.70 13.69
CA ALA A 219 6.46 -30.57 15.15
C ALA A 219 5.51 -29.49 15.70
N THR A 220 5.24 -28.43 14.93
CA THR A 220 4.31 -27.34 15.31
C THR A 220 3.01 -27.35 14.53
N LEU A 221 2.84 -28.28 13.59
CA LEU A 221 1.61 -28.45 12.84
C LEU A 221 0.34 -28.62 13.71
N PRO A 222 0.36 -29.33 14.86
CA PRO A 222 -0.83 -29.43 15.71
C PRO A 222 -1.36 -28.06 16.16
N ILE A 223 -0.47 -27.12 16.52
CA ILE A 223 -0.82 -25.75 16.92
C ILE A 223 -1.47 -25.01 15.74
N VAL A 224 -0.87 -25.10 14.55
CA VAL A 224 -1.39 -24.47 13.32
C VAL A 224 -2.76 -25.03 12.98
N LYS A 225 -2.92 -26.35 12.99
CA LYS A 225 -4.19 -27.02 12.72
C LYS A 225 -5.26 -26.63 13.74
N ALA A 226 -4.91 -26.50 15.02
CA ALA A 226 -5.86 -26.08 16.04
C ALA A 226 -6.41 -24.66 15.80
N ALA A 227 -5.56 -23.72 15.37
CA ALA A 227 -5.98 -22.38 14.95
C ALA A 227 -6.87 -22.42 13.70
N ILE A 228 -6.52 -23.23 12.68
CA ILE A 228 -7.33 -23.40 11.46
C ILE A 228 -8.72 -23.95 11.82
N ASP A 229 -8.77 -25.06 12.56
CA ASP A 229 -10.03 -25.70 12.97
C ASP A 229 -10.93 -24.71 13.73
N GLU A 230 -10.37 -23.93 14.65
CA GLU A 230 -11.14 -22.94 15.41
C GLU A 230 -11.61 -21.75 14.56
N THR A 231 -10.79 -21.35 13.59
CA THR A 231 -11.15 -20.30 12.62
C THR A 231 -12.34 -20.74 11.78
N HIS A 232 -12.30 -21.96 11.23
CA HIS A 232 -13.38 -22.52 10.41
C HIS A 232 -14.67 -22.75 11.21
N LYS A 233 -14.60 -23.12 12.49
CA LYS A 233 -15.79 -23.19 13.37
C LYS A 233 -16.54 -21.86 13.47
N ASN A 234 -15.84 -20.74 13.29
CA ASN A 234 -16.43 -19.39 13.31
C ASN A 234 -16.79 -18.88 11.90
N GLY A 235 -16.72 -19.73 10.86
CA GLY A 235 -17.07 -19.38 9.49
C GLY A 235 -16.10 -18.40 8.81
N LEU A 236 -14.86 -18.30 9.34
CA LEU A 236 -13.83 -17.39 8.84
C LEU A 236 -12.83 -18.15 7.95
N LYS A 237 -12.19 -17.43 7.02
CA LYS A 237 -11.03 -17.94 6.28
C LYS A 237 -9.74 -17.79 7.08
N VAL A 238 -8.73 -18.59 6.75
CA VAL A 238 -7.39 -18.51 7.35
C VAL A 238 -6.30 -18.20 6.30
N CYS A 239 -5.52 -17.16 6.57
CA CYS A 239 -4.30 -16.82 5.85
C CYS A 239 -3.09 -17.44 6.56
N VAL A 240 -2.20 -18.09 5.84
CA VAL A 240 -0.99 -18.71 6.40
C VAL A 240 0.25 -18.18 5.68
N HIS A 241 1.21 -17.68 6.43
CA HIS A 241 2.57 -17.45 5.94
C HIS A 241 3.31 -18.78 5.93
N ALA A 242 3.78 -19.21 4.76
CA ALA A 242 4.58 -20.43 4.61
C ALA A 242 5.42 -20.32 3.32
N THR A 243 6.66 -19.86 3.46
CA THR A 243 7.58 -19.60 2.34
C THR A 243 8.40 -20.84 1.94
N GLU A 244 8.42 -21.87 2.78
CA GLU A 244 9.05 -23.15 2.48
C GLU A 244 8.00 -24.15 1.96
N TYR A 245 8.37 -24.95 0.96
CA TYR A 245 7.45 -25.87 0.30
C TYR A 245 6.78 -26.85 1.29
N GLU A 246 7.54 -27.46 2.19
CA GLU A 246 7.01 -28.45 3.13
C GLU A 246 6.01 -27.80 4.10
N THR A 247 6.35 -26.63 4.62
CA THR A 247 5.48 -25.84 5.51
C THR A 247 4.18 -25.44 4.80
N ALA A 248 4.28 -25.00 3.53
CA ALA A 248 3.12 -24.62 2.73
C ALA A 248 2.21 -25.82 2.43
N LYS A 249 2.80 -26.96 2.09
CA LYS A 249 2.06 -28.20 1.84
C LYS A 249 1.30 -28.66 3.08
N LEU A 250 1.96 -28.74 4.23
CA LEU A 250 1.32 -29.14 5.49
C LEU A 250 0.21 -28.16 5.90
N ALA A 251 0.41 -26.85 5.72
CA ALA A 251 -0.62 -25.86 6.00
C ALA A 251 -1.88 -26.07 5.12
N VAL A 252 -1.70 -26.35 3.83
CA VAL A 252 -2.82 -26.61 2.90
C VAL A 252 -3.52 -27.93 3.20
N GLU A 253 -2.77 -28.97 3.54
CA GLU A 253 -3.34 -30.24 4.01
C GLU A 253 -4.17 -30.05 5.28
N ALA A 254 -3.72 -29.19 6.19
CA ALA A 254 -4.42 -28.81 7.41
C ALA A 254 -5.63 -27.87 7.20
N GLY A 255 -5.80 -27.31 5.99
CA GLY A 255 -6.98 -26.49 5.64
C GLY A 255 -6.72 -24.99 5.45
N ALA A 256 -5.49 -24.57 5.15
CA ALA A 256 -5.24 -23.17 4.79
C ALA A 256 -6.07 -22.73 3.57
N ASP A 257 -6.74 -21.58 3.68
CA ASP A 257 -7.55 -21.01 2.57
C ASP A 257 -6.72 -20.10 1.66
N ILE A 258 -5.75 -19.39 2.26
CA ILE A 258 -4.91 -18.41 1.59
C ILE A 258 -3.46 -18.64 2.03
N LEU A 259 -2.57 -18.85 1.05
CA LEU A 259 -1.12 -18.80 1.26
C LEU A 259 -0.60 -17.42 0.86
N VAL A 260 0.23 -16.83 1.71
CA VAL A 260 0.90 -15.57 1.40
C VAL A 260 2.41 -15.71 1.39
N HIS A 261 2.99 -14.82 0.59
CA HIS A 261 4.34 -14.87 0.03
C HIS A 261 4.53 -16.06 -0.89
N SER A 262 5.44 -15.90 -1.85
CA SER A 262 5.80 -17.00 -2.71
C SER A 262 6.61 -18.04 -1.93
N ILE A 263 6.40 -19.31 -2.23
CA ILE A 263 7.38 -20.33 -1.88
C ILE A 263 8.66 -20.01 -2.66
N ASP A 264 9.79 -19.96 -1.97
CA ASP A 264 11.07 -19.48 -2.50
C ASP A 264 12.22 -20.47 -2.37
N ASP A 265 12.06 -21.56 -1.61
CA ASP A 265 13.06 -22.62 -1.45
C ASP A 265 13.11 -23.59 -2.64
N GLN A 266 11.98 -23.81 -3.34
CA GLN A 266 11.92 -24.65 -4.54
C GLN A 266 10.72 -24.37 -5.46
N LEU A 267 10.71 -25.04 -6.62
CA LEU A 267 9.61 -24.99 -7.57
C LEU A 267 8.42 -25.83 -7.12
N LEU A 268 7.20 -25.32 -7.35
CA LEU A 268 5.97 -26.05 -7.02
C LEU A 268 5.74 -27.19 -8.01
N ASP A 269 5.87 -28.45 -7.61
CA ASP A 269 5.55 -29.58 -8.47
C ASP A 269 4.04 -29.70 -8.79
N ASP A 270 3.71 -30.56 -9.75
CA ASP A 270 2.33 -30.75 -10.23
C ASP A 270 1.40 -31.34 -9.15
N ALA A 271 1.95 -32.13 -8.21
CA ALA A 271 1.18 -32.71 -7.12
C ALA A 271 0.72 -31.61 -6.15
N PHE A 272 1.59 -30.67 -5.83
CA PHE A 272 1.23 -29.55 -4.96
C PHE A 272 0.30 -28.57 -5.66
N LEU A 273 0.51 -28.25 -6.95
CA LEU A 273 -0.43 -27.44 -7.73
C LEU A 273 -1.84 -28.07 -7.76
N LYS A 274 -1.91 -29.40 -7.92
CA LYS A 274 -3.17 -30.15 -7.84
C LYS A 274 -3.80 -30.04 -6.46
N LEU A 275 -3.01 -30.13 -5.38
CA LEU A 275 -3.50 -29.96 -4.01
C LEU A 275 -4.08 -28.54 -3.81
N LEU A 276 -3.36 -27.48 -4.19
CA LEU A 276 -3.82 -26.10 -4.10
C LEU A 276 -5.16 -25.90 -4.81
N LYS A 277 -5.29 -26.45 -6.02
CA LYS A 277 -6.53 -26.39 -6.80
C LYS A 277 -7.67 -27.18 -6.15
N GLN A 278 -7.41 -28.40 -5.69
CA GLN A 278 -8.41 -29.24 -5.02
C GLN A 278 -8.95 -28.60 -3.72
N LYS A 279 -8.09 -27.89 -3.00
CA LYS A 279 -8.42 -27.20 -1.76
C LYS A 279 -8.92 -25.76 -1.98
N ASN A 280 -9.02 -25.30 -3.23
CA ASN A 280 -9.41 -23.94 -3.61
C ASN A 280 -8.58 -22.84 -2.92
N VAL A 281 -7.28 -23.09 -2.76
CA VAL A 281 -6.35 -22.16 -2.11
C VAL A 281 -6.15 -20.93 -2.96
N THR A 282 -6.12 -19.76 -2.32
CA THR A 282 -5.65 -18.51 -2.93
C THR A 282 -4.16 -18.30 -2.65
N TYR A 283 -3.42 -17.88 -3.67
CA TYR A 283 -1.98 -17.61 -3.59
C TYR A 283 -1.72 -16.11 -3.69
N ILE A 284 -0.99 -15.54 -2.71
CA ILE A 284 -0.58 -14.13 -2.70
C ILE A 284 0.95 -14.07 -2.71
N PRO A 285 1.61 -13.83 -3.87
CA PRO A 285 3.04 -14.04 -4.00
C PRO A 285 3.91 -12.98 -3.31
N THR A 286 3.42 -11.73 -3.20
CA THR A 286 4.20 -10.57 -2.73
C THR A 286 5.58 -10.52 -3.40
N ALA A 287 5.60 -10.56 -4.73
CA ALA A 287 6.76 -10.86 -5.55
C ALA A 287 7.91 -9.85 -5.38
N ILE A 288 7.62 -8.63 -4.93
CA ILE A 288 8.61 -7.56 -4.77
C ILE A 288 9.34 -7.57 -3.43
N VAL A 289 8.83 -8.26 -2.39
CA VAL A 289 9.23 -8.04 -0.99
C VAL A 289 10.70 -8.37 -0.75
N ALA A 290 11.12 -9.60 -1.08
CA ALA A 290 12.50 -10.05 -0.87
C ALA A 290 13.49 -9.14 -1.60
N ARG A 291 13.17 -8.74 -2.83
CA ARG A 291 13.99 -7.79 -3.60
C ARG A 291 14.04 -6.41 -2.93
N LYS A 292 12.93 -5.90 -2.41
CA LYS A 292 12.90 -4.59 -1.74
C LYS A 292 13.74 -4.56 -0.46
N TYR A 293 13.72 -5.61 0.35
CA TYR A 293 14.65 -5.75 1.46
C TYR A 293 16.11 -5.70 1.00
N ARG A 294 16.48 -6.46 -0.04
CA ARG A 294 17.84 -6.46 -0.60
C ARG A 294 18.24 -5.09 -1.15
N GLU A 295 17.38 -4.43 -1.93
CA GLU A 295 17.62 -3.08 -2.45
C GLU A 295 17.94 -2.10 -1.31
N VAL A 296 17.16 -2.14 -0.24
CA VAL A 296 17.37 -1.26 0.92
C VAL A 296 18.64 -1.59 1.68
N PHE A 297 18.89 -2.86 1.98
CA PHE A 297 20.06 -3.27 2.77
C PHE A 297 21.38 -3.13 2.00
N SER A 298 21.36 -3.37 0.69
CA SER A 298 22.50 -3.12 -0.19
C SER A 298 22.66 -1.64 -0.58
N GLN A 299 21.65 -0.81 -0.30
CA GLN A 299 21.54 0.60 -0.72
C GLN A 299 21.59 0.79 -2.24
N GLN A 300 21.09 -0.20 -2.98
CA GLN A 300 20.88 -0.19 -4.43
C GLN A 300 19.39 -0.03 -4.72
N HIS A 301 18.89 1.18 -4.51
CA HIS A 301 17.46 1.48 -4.62
C HIS A 301 17.03 1.67 -6.08
N HIS A 302 15.87 1.10 -6.42
CA HIS A 302 15.15 1.43 -7.66
C HIS A 302 13.87 2.19 -7.30
N ILE A 303 13.99 3.51 -7.18
CA ILE A 303 12.85 4.40 -6.91
C ILE A 303 12.31 4.91 -8.24
N THR A 304 11.00 4.74 -8.46
CA THR A 304 10.34 5.21 -9.68
C THR A 304 9.71 6.59 -9.49
N THR A 305 9.40 7.28 -10.59
CA THR A 305 8.59 8.51 -10.55
C THR A 305 7.22 8.28 -9.88
N HIS A 306 6.66 7.07 -10.02
CA HIS A 306 5.41 6.69 -9.36
C HIS A 306 5.59 6.67 -7.82
N ASP A 307 6.69 6.12 -7.33
CA ASP A 307 7.02 6.13 -5.89
C ASP A 307 7.22 7.57 -5.39
N LEU A 308 8.02 8.38 -6.08
CA LEU A 308 8.26 9.78 -5.71
C LEU A 308 6.97 10.63 -5.69
N THR A 309 5.97 10.23 -6.48
CA THR A 309 4.67 10.91 -6.54
C THR A 309 3.72 10.45 -5.42
N TYR A 310 3.62 9.14 -5.20
CA TYR A 310 2.52 8.56 -4.41
C TYR A 310 2.96 7.94 -3.07
N ALA A 311 4.21 7.52 -2.90
CA ALA A 311 4.71 7.12 -1.58
C ALA A 311 4.83 8.34 -0.66
N HIS A 312 4.74 8.13 0.66
CA HIS A 312 4.96 9.22 1.59
C HIS A 312 6.46 9.62 1.56
N PRO A 313 6.81 10.86 1.17
CA PRO A 313 8.20 11.24 0.92
C PRO A 313 9.09 11.14 2.15
N PHE A 314 8.59 11.50 3.34
CA PHE A 314 9.32 11.30 4.59
C PHE A 314 9.76 9.84 4.82
N ILE A 315 8.88 8.87 4.57
CA ILE A 315 9.19 7.45 4.74
C ILE A 315 10.11 6.95 3.62
N LEU A 316 9.83 7.35 2.39
CA LEU A 316 10.67 6.99 1.24
C LEU A 316 12.11 7.45 1.44
N ASN A 317 12.31 8.63 2.04
CA ASN A 317 13.64 9.16 2.32
C ASN A 317 14.43 8.31 3.33
N GLN A 318 13.77 7.71 4.33
CA GLN A 318 14.44 6.87 5.33
C GLN A 318 15.17 5.66 4.72
N LEU A 319 14.77 5.23 3.53
CA LEU A 319 15.42 4.11 2.84
C LEU A 319 16.88 4.42 2.52
N PHE A 320 17.28 5.69 2.43
CA PHE A 320 18.65 6.09 2.10
C PHE A 320 19.58 6.19 3.32
N ASP A 321 19.03 6.16 4.54
CA ASP A 321 19.77 6.48 5.76
C ASP A 321 20.87 5.45 6.07
N LEU A 322 20.64 4.16 5.79
CA LEU A 322 21.44 3.05 6.32
C LEU A 322 22.95 3.16 6.06
N LYS A 323 23.36 3.61 4.86
CA LYS A 323 24.79 3.78 4.51
C LYS A 323 25.47 4.98 5.20
N HIS A 324 24.68 5.86 5.81
CA HIS A 324 25.12 7.08 6.48
C HIS A 324 25.13 6.93 8.01
N LEU A 325 24.53 5.89 8.55
CA LEU A 325 24.56 5.59 9.98
C LEU A 325 25.95 5.12 10.41
N ASN A 326 26.35 5.51 11.62
CA ASN A 326 27.62 5.11 12.20
C ASN A 326 27.56 3.64 12.65
N GLU A 327 28.64 2.89 12.42
CA GLU A 327 28.76 1.49 12.87
C GLU A 327 28.49 1.32 14.36
N LYS A 328 28.87 2.29 15.19
CA LYS A 328 28.56 2.27 16.64
C LYS A 328 27.08 2.40 16.95
N GLU A 329 26.32 3.08 16.10
CA GLU A 329 24.88 3.30 16.27
C GLU A 329 24.09 2.06 15.85
N ILE A 330 24.46 1.45 14.73
CA ILE A 330 23.77 0.28 14.17
C ILE A 330 24.27 -1.06 14.74
N GLY A 331 25.48 -1.09 15.30
CA GLY A 331 26.04 -2.26 15.99
C GLY A 331 26.63 -3.34 15.08
N PHE A 332 26.84 -3.06 13.79
CA PHE A 332 27.47 -3.97 12.83
C PHE A 332 28.24 -3.21 11.74
N ASP A 333 29.16 -3.90 11.07
CA ASP A 333 29.88 -3.40 9.89
C ASP A 333 28.94 -3.39 8.68
N TYR A 334 28.45 -2.18 8.34
CA TYR A 334 27.54 -1.99 7.22
C TYR A 334 28.17 -2.36 5.87
N GLN A 335 29.46 -2.07 5.65
CA GLN A 335 30.11 -2.35 4.37
C GLN A 335 30.18 -3.84 4.09
N LYS A 336 30.50 -4.64 5.11
CA LYS A 336 30.49 -6.10 5.02
C LYS A 336 29.06 -6.63 4.82
N TYR A 337 28.09 -6.11 5.56
CA TYR A 337 26.68 -6.51 5.45
C TYR A 337 26.11 -6.21 4.06
N SER A 338 26.29 -4.98 3.55
CA SER A 338 25.85 -4.56 2.23
C SER A 338 26.42 -5.44 1.11
N LYS A 339 27.72 -5.77 1.16
CA LYS A 339 28.35 -6.68 0.20
C LYS A 339 27.73 -8.07 0.19
N SER A 340 27.36 -8.62 1.35
CA SER A 340 26.65 -9.92 1.40
C SER A 340 25.26 -9.87 0.77
N MET A 341 24.60 -8.70 0.78
CA MET A 341 23.28 -8.49 0.17
C MET A 341 23.33 -8.24 -1.34
N GLN A 342 24.50 -7.91 -1.90
CA GLN A 342 24.69 -7.63 -3.34
C GLN A 342 24.94 -8.87 -4.20
N LEU A 343 25.11 -10.05 -3.59
CA LEU A 343 25.29 -11.30 -4.34
C LEU A 343 23.94 -11.73 -4.94
N PHE A 344 23.88 -11.81 -6.28
CA PHE A 344 22.65 -12.01 -7.07
C PHE A 344 21.96 -13.37 -6.84
N ASP A 345 20.63 -13.33 -6.88
CA ASP A 345 19.76 -14.34 -6.30
C ASP A 345 19.00 -15.20 -7.32
N LYS A 346 19.04 -16.53 -7.14
CA LYS A 346 18.14 -17.46 -7.82
C LYS A 346 16.67 -17.27 -7.38
N PHE A 347 16.41 -16.58 -6.25
CA PHE A 347 15.08 -16.46 -5.66
C PHE A 347 14.06 -15.77 -6.57
N ASP A 348 14.38 -14.63 -7.19
CA ASP A 348 13.42 -13.92 -8.06
C ASP A 348 12.99 -14.80 -9.24
N THR A 349 13.90 -15.66 -9.72
CA THR A 349 13.60 -16.63 -10.78
C THR A 349 12.63 -17.71 -10.30
N ILE A 350 12.84 -18.27 -9.10
CA ILE A 350 11.93 -19.27 -8.52
C ILE A 350 10.55 -18.65 -8.28
N ILE A 351 10.49 -17.44 -7.73
CA ILE A 351 9.22 -16.72 -7.49
C ILE A 351 8.45 -16.53 -8.80
N TRP A 352 9.09 -16.01 -9.86
CA TRP A 352 8.43 -15.84 -11.15
C TRP A 352 7.98 -17.17 -11.76
N GLN A 353 8.81 -18.21 -11.67
CA GLN A 353 8.45 -19.54 -12.16
C GLN A 353 7.26 -20.14 -11.39
N ASN A 354 7.20 -19.95 -10.07
CA ASN A 354 6.09 -20.39 -9.24
C ASN A 354 4.81 -19.60 -9.53
N ILE A 355 4.88 -18.27 -9.67
CA ILE A 355 3.72 -17.45 -10.09
C ILE A 355 3.19 -17.94 -11.44
N LYS A 356 4.07 -18.22 -12.41
CA LYS A 356 3.67 -18.78 -13.71
C LYS A 356 2.96 -20.13 -13.55
N ARG A 357 3.55 -21.05 -12.80
CA ARG A 357 2.99 -22.40 -12.58
C ARG A 357 1.63 -22.37 -11.89
N VAL A 358 1.48 -21.53 -10.86
CA VAL A 358 0.20 -21.28 -10.16
C VAL A 358 -0.85 -20.74 -11.14
N THR A 359 -0.46 -19.75 -11.95
CA THR A 359 -1.34 -19.13 -12.95
C THR A 359 -1.77 -20.12 -14.02
N ASP A 360 -0.83 -20.88 -14.60
CA ASP A 360 -1.08 -21.87 -15.66
C ASP A 360 -1.96 -23.04 -15.16
N ALA A 361 -1.85 -23.40 -13.87
CA ALA A 361 -2.71 -24.39 -13.23
C ALA A 361 -4.16 -23.90 -12.99
N GLY A 362 -4.41 -22.59 -13.17
CA GLY A 362 -5.71 -21.97 -12.93
C GLY A 362 -6.05 -21.81 -11.45
N ILE A 363 -5.04 -21.70 -10.58
CA ILE A 363 -5.21 -21.42 -9.15
C ILE A 363 -5.50 -19.93 -8.97
N ASN A 364 -6.31 -19.57 -7.96
CA ASN A 364 -6.63 -18.17 -7.69
C ASN A 364 -5.39 -17.44 -7.19
N ILE A 365 -4.97 -16.40 -7.91
CA ILE A 365 -3.83 -15.55 -7.53
C ILE A 365 -4.28 -14.13 -7.27
N VAL A 366 -3.78 -13.54 -6.18
CA VAL A 366 -4.11 -12.18 -5.73
C VAL A 366 -2.84 -11.35 -5.65
N ALA A 367 -2.87 -10.13 -6.17
CA ALA A 367 -1.75 -9.20 -5.99
C ALA A 367 -1.74 -8.67 -4.55
N GLY A 368 -0.58 -8.63 -3.93
CA GLY A 368 -0.37 -8.07 -2.59
C GLY A 368 1.06 -7.57 -2.46
N THR A 369 1.26 -6.47 -1.76
CA THR A 369 2.56 -5.78 -1.75
C THR A 369 3.39 -6.04 -0.51
N ASP A 370 2.75 -6.53 0.55
CA ASP A 370 3.27 -6.52 1.92
C ASP A 370 3.63 -5.10 2.39
N ALA A 371 2.97 -4.08 1.81
CA ALA A 371 3.29 -2.68 2.06
C ALA A 371 3.16 -2.32 3.53
N GLY A 372 4.14 -1.57 4.01
CA GLY A 372 4.44 -1.42 5.43
C GLY A 372 5.82 -2.05 5.76
N ASN A 373 6.22 -3.12 5.08
CA ASN A 373 7.57 -3.68 5.23
C ASN A 373 8.67 -2.77 4.65
N ILE A 374 9.90 -2.97 5.12
CA ILE A 374 11.06 -2.17 4.70
C ILE A 374 11.17 -2.16 3.17
N GLY A 375 11.04 -0.97 2.57
CA GLY A 375 11.16 -0.76 1.12
C GLY A 375 9.88 -1.00 0.32
N THR A 376 8.84 -1.59 0.90
CA THR A 376 7.50 -1.72 0.30
C THR A 376 6.60 -0.60 0.83
N MET A 377 6.52 0.49 0.07
CA MET A 377 5.73 1.68 0.40
C MET A 377 4.23 1.41 0.29
N HIS A 378 3.45 1.98 1.22
CA HIS A 378 2.00 2.07 1.08
C HIS A 378 1.61 2.75 -0.24
N ALA A 379 0.56 2.23 -0.87
CA ALA A 379 -0.02 2.64 -2.14
C ALA A 379 0.86 2.42 -3.38
N SER A 380 2.05 3.05 -3.48
CA SER A 380 2.83 3.06 -4.73
C SER A 380 3.37 1.69 -5.12
N SER A 381 3.60 0.80 -4.15
CA SER A 381 4.17 -0.52 -4.39
C SER A 381 3.28 -1.44 -5.21
N LEU A 382 1.95 -1.22 -5.23
CA LEU A 382 1.05 -2.12 -5.95
C LEU A 382 1.34 -2.10 -7.45
N LEU A 383 1.63 -0.94 -8.04
CA LEU A 383 2.00 -0.87 -9.45
C LEU A 383 3.25 -1.71 -9.74
N THR A 384 4.25 -1.64 -8.87
CA THR A 384 5.49 -2.43 -8.98
C THR A 384 5.21 -3.92 -8.88
N GLU A 385 4.35 -4.35 -7.94
CA GLU A 385 3.92 -5.75 -7.80
C GLU A 385 3.21 -6.24 -9.07
N LEU A 386 2.26 -5.46 -9.61
CA LEU A 386 1.53 -5.83 -10.82
C LEU A 386 2.45 -5.96 -12.04
N LEU A 387 3.42 -5.04 -12.17
CA LEU A 387 4.42 -5.11 -13.23
C LEU A 387 5.36 -6.31 -13.05
N GLU A 388 5.67 -6.70 -11.80
CA GLU A 388 6.44 -7.92 -11.55
C GLU A 388 5.68 -9.20 -11.87
N MET A 389 4.42 -9.28 -11.45
CA MET A 389 3.55 -10.40 -11.82
C MET A 389 3.48 -10.55 -13.35
N ARG A 390 3.50 -9.45 -14.11
CA ARG A 390 3.59 -9.48 -15.58
C ARG A 390 4.88 -10.13 -16.11
N LYS A 391 6.03 -9.99 -15.42
CA LYS A 391 7.31 -10.60 -15.82
C LYS A 391 7.31 -12.11 -15.69
N SER A 392 6.47 -12.68 -14.81
CA SER A 392 6.28 -14.14 -14.73
C SER A 392 5.63 -14.75 -15.99
N GLY A 393 5.05 -13.93 -16.87
CA GLY A 393 4.33 -14.37 -18.06
C GLY A 393 2.80 -14.30 -17.94
N MET A 394 2.27 -13.79 -16.81
CA MET A 394 0.86 -13.42 -16.74
C MET A 394 0.51 -12.40 -17.82
N SER A 395 -0.65 -12.55 -18.45
CA SER A 395 -1.23 -11.53 -19.35
C SER A 395 -1.71 -10.30 -18.57
N ASN A 396 -1.89 -9.17 -19.26
CA ASN A 396 -2.47 -7.97 -18.64
C ASN A 396 -3.84 -8.29 -18.00
N ALA A 397 -4.69 -9.06 -18.68
CA ALA A 397 -5.99 -9.49 -18.15
C ALA A 397 -5.85 -10.27 -16.83
N GLN A 398 -4.92 -11.23 -16.74
CA GLN A 398 -4.68 -12.01 -15.52
C GLN A 398 -4.17 -11.13 -14.37
N VAL A 399 -3.32 -10.14 -14.66
CA VAL A 399 -2.82 -9.19 -13.64
C VAL A 399 -3.92 -8.25 -13.16
N LEU A 400 -4.75 -7.69 -14.05
CA LEU A 400 -5.88 -6.86 -13.62
C LEU A 400 -6.91 -7.67 -12.82
N ARG A 401 -7.09 -8.95 -13.16
CA ARG A 401 -7.95 -9.87 -12.42
C ARG A 401 -7.42 -10.15 -11.02
N SER A 402 -6.09 -10.26 -10.85
CA SER A 402 -5.45 -10.57 -9.56
C SER A 402 -5.68 -9.46 -8.51
N CYS A 403 -5.72 -8.19 -8.93
CA CYS A 403 -5.99 -7.06 -8.03
C CYS A 403 -7.46 -6.60 -8.04
N THR A 404 -8.40 -7.37 -8.59
CA THR A 404 -9.83 -7.02 -8.55
C THR A 404 -10.68 -8.23 -8.17
N TYR A 405 -11.11 -9.02 -9.16
CA TYR A 405 -12.05 -10.12 -8.97
C TYR A 405 -11.45 -11.26 -8.15
N ASN A 406 -10.20 -11.65 -8.40
CA ASN A 406 -9.56 -12.73 -7.65
C ASN A 406 -9.34 -12.35 -6.19
N ALA A 407 -9.05 -11.08 -5.90
CA ALA A 407 -8.93 -10.58 -4.52
C ALA A 407 -10.27 -10.71 -3.80
N ALA A 408 -11.37 -10.31 -4.45
CA ALA A 408 -12.70 -10.46 -3.89
C ALA A 408 -13.03 -11.94 -3.61
N ILE A 409 -12.75 -12.87 -4.54
CA ILE A 409 -12.95 -14.31 -4.30
C ILE A 409 -12.06 -14.83 -3.15
N GLY A 410 -10.79 -14.45 -3.17
CA GLY A 410 -9.79 -14.92 -2.21
C GLY A 410 -10.25 -14.67 -0.79
N PHE A 411 -10.73 -13.46 -0.53
CA PHE A 411 -11.24 -13.04 0.78
C PHE A 411 -12.75 -13.27 1.00
N GLY A 412 -13.47 -13.90 0.06
CA GLY A 412 -14.91 -14.22 0.21
C GLY A 412 -15.83 -12.98 0.14
N LYS A 413 -15.44 -11.98 -0.63
CA LYS A 413 -16.09 -10.67 -0.81
C LYS A 413 -16.61 -10.47 -2.24
N GLU A 414 -16.61 -11.51 -3.06
CA GLU A 414 -17.04 -11.46 -4.45
C GLU A 414 -18.51 -11.11 -4.63
N THR A 415 -19.35 -11.24 -3.59
CA THR A 415 -20.73 -10.77 -3.57
C THR A 415 -20.84 -9.24 -3.41
N GLU A 416 -19.82 -8.60 -2.83
CA GLU A 416 -19.79 -7.18 -2.47
C GLU A 416 -19.02 -6.31 -3.49
N THR A 417 -17.88 -6.80 -4.00
CA THR A 417 -16.95 -6.02 -4.84
C THR A 417 -16.26 -6.87 -5.92
N GLY A 418 -15.29 -6.29 -6.63
CA GLY A 418 -14.41 -6.97 -7.60
C GLY A 418 -14.92 -7.02 -9.04
N THR A 419 -16.15 -6.54 -9.31
CA THR A 419 -16.75 -6.46 -10.66
C THR A 419 -17.66 -5.24 -10.78
N ILE A 420 -17.91 -4.77 -12.00
CA ILE A 420 -18.91 -3.74 -12.32
C ILE A 420 -20.25 -4.45 -12.58
N ALA A 421 -21.03 -4.67 -11.53
CA ALA A 421 -22.31 -5.39 -11.63
C ALA A 421 -23.36 -4.83 -10.66
N PRO A 422 -24.66 -5.01 -10.94
CA PRO A 422 -25.72 -4.64 -10.00
C PRO A 422 -25.51 -5.22 -8.59
N ASN A 423 -25.93 -4.47 -7.58
CA ASN A 423 -25.82 -4.77 -6.14
C ASN A 423 -24.39 -4.77 -5.55
N LYS A 424 -23.36 -4.60 -6.38
CA LYS A 424 -21.98 -4.36 -5.92
C LYS A 424 -21.81 -2.94 -5.36
N LEU A 425 -20.81 -2.78 -4.49
CA LEU A 425 -20.33 -1.47 -4.10
C LEU A 425 -19.81 -0.72 -5.32
N ALA A 426 -20.11 0.58 -5.39
CA ALA A 426 -19.59 1.49 -6.40
C ALA A 426 -18.15 1.87 -6.04
N ASN A 427 -17.24 0.92 -6.29
CA ASN A 427 -15.80 1.06 -6.19
C ASN A 427 -15.19 0.84 -7.58
N PHE A 428 -14.81 1.90 -8.28
CA PHE A 428 -14.29 1.80 -9.65
C PHE A 428 -13.46 3.02 -10.07
N LEU A 429 -12.66 2.84 -11.11
CA LEU A 429 -11.86 3.89 -11.74
C LEU A 429 -12.51 4.31 -13.06
N LEU A 430 -12.48 5.61 -13.35
CA LEU A 430 -12.78 6.15 -14.69
C LEU A 430 -11.45 6.48 -15.39
N LEU A 431 -11.02 5.55 -16.23
CA LEU A 431 -9.71 5.53 -16.89
C LEU A 431 -9.74 6.25 -18.25
N ASN A 432 -8.61 6.85 -18.60
CA ASN A 432 -8.39 7.53 -19.87
C ASN A 432 -7.94 6.58 -20.98
N LYS A 433 -7.36 5.44 -20.62
CA LYS A 433 -6.80 4.43 -21.53
C LYS A 433 -7.26 3.04 -21.15
N ASN A 434 -7.19 2.12 -22.11
CA ASN A 434 -7.54 0.72 -21.93
C ASN A 434 -6.45 -0.02 -21.13
N PRO A 435 -6.70 -0.45 -19.89
CA PRO A 435 -5.70 -1.14 -19.08
C PRO A 435 -5.35 -2.55 -19.59
N LEU A 436 -6.14 -3.13 -20.52
CA LEU A 436 -5.80 -4.40 -21.16
C LEU A 436 -4.65 -4.27 -22.15
N ASP A 437 -4.37 -3.07 -22.67
CA ASP A 437 -3.22 -2.81 -23.56
C ASP A 437 -1.93 -2.71 -22.76
N SER A 438 -1.99 -2.09 -21.57
CA SER A 438 -0.88 -2.02 -20.63
C SER A 438 -1.38 -1.91 -19.19
N VAL A 439 -0.86 -2.77 -18.31
CA VAL A 439 -1.15 -2.70 -16.86
C VAL A 439 -0.78 -1.33 -16.28
N ALA A 440 0.23 -0.65 -16.82
CA ALA A 440 0.61 0.68 -16.34
C ALA A 440 -0.50 1.74 -16.52
N TYR A 441 -1.47 1.50 -17.42
CA TYR A 441 -2.58 2.43 -17.62
C TYR A 441 -3.59 2.46 -16.47
N VAL A 442 -3.50 1.56 -15.48
CA VAL A 442 -4.30 1.65 -14.24
C VAL A 442 -4.05 2.93 -13.45
N THR A 443 -2.93 3.62 -13.68
CA THR A 443 -2.64 4.92 -13.05
C THR A 443 -3.20 6.11 -13.83
N ASP A 444 -3.70 5.90 -15.05
CA ASP A 444 -4.19 6.96 -15.96
C ASP A 444 -5.71 7.14 -15.81
N PHE A 445 -6.10 7.73 -14.68
CA PHE A 445 -7.48 8.11 -14.36
C PHE A 445 -7.53 9.50 -13.74
N ASP A 446 -8.66 10.19 -13.97
CA ASP A 446 -8.93 11.49 -13.35
C ASP A 446 -9.81 11.35 -12.10
N VAL A 447 -10.60 10.27 -12.03
CA VAL A 447 -11.59 10.03 -10.99
C VAL A 447 -11.52 8.59 -10.48
N VAL A 448 -11.51 8.46 -9.15
CA VAL A 448 -11.81 7.22 -8.45
C VAL A 448 -13.17 7.37 -7.76
N VAL A 449 -14.01 6.35 -7.90
CA VAL A 449 -15.26 6.23 -7.16
C VAL A 449 -15.04 5.24 -6.02
N ASN A 450 -15.26 5.67 -4.79
CA ASN A 450 -15.10 4.85 -3.58
C ASN A 450 -16.36 4.96 -2.73
N ARG A 451 -17.03 3.83 -2.51
CA ARG A 451 -18.34 3.72 -1.83
C ARG A 451 -19.35 4.72 -2.41
N GLY A 452 -19.40 4.79 -3.74
CA GLY A 452 -20.28 5.70 -4.49
C GLY A 452 -19.87 7.17 -4.49
N LYS A 453 -18.86 7.57 -3.70
CA LYS A 453 -18.34 8.93 -3.72
C LYS A 453 -17.38 9.12 -4.89
N TRP A 454 -17.66 10.14 -5.69
CA TRP A 454 -16.81 10.57 -6.80
C TRP A 454 -15.69 11.46 -6.28
N ILE A 455 -14.45 11.02 -6.44
CA ILE A 455 -13.27 11.71 -5.92
C ILE A 455 -12.32 11.98 -7.07
N ARG A 456 -12.00 13.25 -7.28
CA ARG A 456 -10.99 13.63 -8.27
C ARG A 456 -9.60 13.32 -7.74
N LYS A 457 -8.78 12.67 -8.55
CA LYS A 457 -7.44 12.21 -8.18
C LYS A 457 -6.54 13.34 -7.67
N ASP A 458 -6.62 14.52 -8.29
CA ASP A 458 -5.82 15.70 -7.94
C ASP A 458 -6.22 16.35 -6.60
N THR A 459 -7.35 15.96 -6.01
CA THR A 459 -7.80 16.44 -4.70
C THR A 459 -7.38 15.54 -3.54
N LEU A 460 -6.88 14.33 -3.83
CA LEU A 460 -6.53 13.33 -2.80
C LEU A 460 -5.22 13.67 -2.09
N LEU A 461 -4.25 14.22 -2.81
CA LEU A 461 -2.94 14.61 -2.27
C LEU A 461 -2.83 16.14 -2.34
N PRO A 462 -3.50 16.88 -1.44
CA PRO A 462 -3.43 18.33 -1.45
C PRO A 462 -1.99 18.78 -1.23
N VAL A 463 -1.53 19.71 -2.08
CA VAL A 463 -0.20 20.27 -1.96
C VAL A 463 -0.12 21.11 -0.68
N SER A 464 0.76 20.72 0.24
CA SER A 464 1.11 21.53 1.42
C SER A 464 2.54 22.05 1.30
N PRO A 465 2.88 23.18 1.95
CA PRO A 465 4.25 23.67 1.97
C PRO A 465 5.26 22.62 2.45
N GLN A 466 4.93 21.88 3.52
CA GLN A 466 5.77 20.81 4.02
C GLN A 466 5.93 19.67 3.00
N LEU A 467 4.86 19.24 2.32
CA LEU A 467 4.93 18.17 1.32
C LEU A 467 5.88 18.52 0.18
N LEU A 468 5.87 19.77 -0.29
CA LEU A 468 6.78 20.23 -1.34
C LEU A 468 8.25 20.13 -0.92
N VAL A 469 8.55 20.51 0.33
CA VAL A 469 9.91 20.42 0.87
C VAL A 469 10.32 18.97 1.13
N ASP A 470 9.40 18.11 1.57
CA ASP A 470 9.65 16.67 1.68
C ASP A 470 9.92 16.02 0.32
N GLN A 471 9.16 16.39 -0.72
CA GLN A 471 9.32 15.86 -2.08
C GLN A 471 10.68 16.23 -2.67
N GLN A 472 11.09 17.49 -2.57
CA GLN A 472 12.41 17.89 -3.09
C GLN A 472 13.52 17.21 -2.30
N PHE A 473 13.38 17.07 -0.98
CA PHE A 473 14.39 16.44 -0.13
C PHE A 473 14.59 14.97 -0.48
N ALA A 474 13.50 14.23 -0.63
CA ALA A 474 13.54 12.83 -1.07
C ALA A 474 14.16 12.69 -2.48
N ALA A 475 13.78 13.56 -3.41
CA ALA A 475 14.33 13.55 -4.77
C ALA A 475 15.81 13.97 -4.82
N TYR A 476 16.26 14.88 -3.94
CA TYR A 476 17.67 15.25 -3.77
C TYR A 476 18.51 14.04 -3.32
N ASN A 477 18.05 13.32 -2.30
CA ASN A 477 18.71 12.12 -1.81
C ASN A 477 18.67 10.96 -2.82
N ALA A 478 17.60 10.86 -3.61
CA ALA A 478 17.50 9.95 -4.75
C ALA A 478 18.34 10.39 -5.97
N ARG A 479 18.81 11.65 -6.00
CA ARG A 479 19.53 12.29 -7.11
C ARG A 479 18.75 12.30 -8.42
N ASP A 480 17.42 12.35 -8.32
CA ASP A 480 16.52 12.45 -9.46
C ASP A 480 16.27 13.93 -9.74
N ILE A 481 16.95 14.48 -10.74
CA ILE A 481 16.84 15.91 -11.06
C ILE A 481 15.44 16.29 -11.56
N ASP A 482 14.74 15.39 -12.23
CA ASP A 482 13.41 15.68 -12.76
C ASP A 482 12.40 15.75 -11.62
N ALA A 483 12.43 14.78 -10.72
CA ALA A 483 11.59 14.80 -9.52
C ALA A 483 11.98 15.95 -8.57
N PHE A 484 13.27 16.26 -8.44
CA PHE A 484 13.77 17.33 -7.58
C PHE A 484 13.21 18.69 -7.99
N LEU A 485 13.05 18.94 -9.29
CA LEU A 485 12.56 20.22 -9.78
C LEU A 485 11.02 20.33 -9.75
N ILE A 486 10.26 19.24 -9.56
CA ILE A 486 8.78 19.27 -9.55
C ILE A 486 8.21 20.22 -8.50
N PRO A 487 8.67 20.24 -7.23
CA PRO A 487 8.10 21.08 -6.18
C PRO A 487 8.36 22.59 -6.37
N TYR A 488 9.35 22.96 -7.18
CA TYR A 488 9.75 24.33 -7.41
C TYR A 488 8.89 25.04 -8.45
N SER A 489 8.80 26.36 -8.36
CA SER A 489 8.20 27.20 -9.40
C SER A 489 9.17 27.37 -10.56
N ASP A 490 8.65 27.72 -11.74
CA ASP A 490 9.50 27.92 -12.92
C ASP A 490 10.41 29.14 -12.76
N SER A 491 10.04 30.08 -11.88
CA SER A 491 10.75 31.32 -11.56
C SER A 491 11.44 31.29 -10.19
N VAL A 492 11.70 30.10 -9.62
CA VAL A 492 12.31 29.93 -8.29
C VAL A 492 13.60 30.75 -8.14
N GLU A 493 13.84 31.34 -6.98
CA GLU A 493 15.06 32.11 -6.68
C GLU A 493 15.85 31.46 -5.53
N LEU A 494 17.16 31.32 -5.71
CA LEU A 494 18.08 30.78 -4.71
C LEU A 494 18.99 31.89 -4.19
N TYR A 495 19.17 31.96 -2.87
CA TYR A 495 19.97 32.99 -2.21
C TYR A 495 20.98 32.40 -1.21
N ASP A 496 22.17 32.98 -1.15
CA ASP A 496 23.03 32.94 0.03
C ASP A 496 22.59 34.04 1.00
N TYR A 497 22.40 33.70 2.27
CA TYR A 497 22.06 34.68 3.28
C TYR A 497 23.27 35.55 3.67
N PRO A 498 23.10 36.89 3.80
CA PRO A 498 21.88 37.64 3.53
C PRO A 498 21.79 38.12 2.06
N GLY A 499 20.70 37.75 1.37
CA GLY A 499 20.18 38.43 0.18
C GLY A 499 20.98 38.31 -1.13
N LYS A 500 22.07 37.55 -1.18
CA LYS A 500 22.87 37.38 -2.41
C LYS A 500 22.21 36.33 -3.31
N LEU A 501 21.66 36.76 -4.45
CA LEU A 501 21.10 35.83 -5.45
C LEU A 501 22.21 34.96 -6.04
N ILE A 502 22.02 33.64 -6.00
CA ILE A 502 22.97 32.64 -6.51
C ILE A 502 22.41 31.78 -7.65
N GLY A 503 21.11 31.86 -7.91
CA GLY A 503 20.49 31.21 -9.07
C GLY A 503 19.02 31.55 -9.22
N LYS A 504 18.51 31.48 -10.45
CA LYS A 504 17.12 31.77 -10.79
C LYS A 504 16.55 30.84 -11.86
N GLY A 505 15.36 30.32 -11.57
CA GLY A 505 14.59 29.45 -12.44
C GLY A 505 15.07 28.00 -12.46
N LYS A 506 14.19 27.11 -12.92
CA LYS A 506 14.47 25.66 -12.96
C LYS A 506 15.63 25.28 -13.87
N GLU A 507 15.87 26.02 -14.94
CA GLU A 507 16.96 25.71 -15.86
C GLU A 507 18.34 25.89 -15.22
N GLU A 508 18.50 26.94 -14.42
CA GLU A 508 19.75 27.17 -13.69
C GLU A 508 19.92 26.16 -12.56
N MET A 509 18.85 25.91 -11.79
CA MET A 509 18.85 24.83 -10.79
C MET A 509 19.20 23.47 -11.42
N ARG A 510 18.64 23.14 -12.59
CA ARG A 510 18.94 21.90 -13.30
C ARG A 510 20.42 21.77 -13.57
N LYS A 511 21.05 22.82 -14.11
CA LYS A 511 22.49 22.84 -14.40
C LYS A 511 23.32 22.66 -13.11
N MET A 512 23.02 23.43 -12.07
CA MET A 512 23.73 23.38 -10.78
C MET A 512 23.64 22.00 -10.12
N TYR A 513 22.42 21.49 -9.92
CA TYR A 513 22.20 20.26 -9.16
C TYR A 513 22.53 19.01 -9.97
N THR A 514 22.37 19.00 -11.29
CA THR A 514 22.88 17.89 -12.12
C THR A 514 24.40 17.79 -12.00
N GLY A 515 25.11 18.92 -12.06
CA GLY A 515 26.55 18.96 -11.84
C GLY A 515 26.93 18.44 -10.45
N LEU A 516 26.22 18.89 -9.41
CA LEU A 516 26.42 18.44 -8.04
C LEU A 516 26.23 16.92 -7.88
N PHE A 517 25.12 16.37 -8.40
CA PHE A 517 24.81 14.95 -8.32
C PHE A 517 25.82 14.07 -9.05
N GLN A 518 26.40 14.56 -10.15
CA GLN A 518 27.45 13.87 -10.91
C GLN A 518 28.81 13.94 -10.21
N GLN A 519 29.18 15.10 -9.66
CA GLN A 519 30.50 15.34 -9.07
C GLN A 519 30.65 14.78 -7.66
N VAL A 520 29.55 14.64 -6.91
CA VAL A 520 29.55 14.23 -5.51
C VAL A 520 28.79 12.90 -5.36
N PRO A 521 29.39 11.76 -5.73
CA PRO A 521 28.71 10.46 -5.74
C PRO A 521 28.34 9.93 -4.35
N LYS A 522 28.78 10.59 -3.27
CA LYS A 522 28.42 10.29 -1.87
C LYS A 522 27.50 11.33 -1.23
N LEU A 523 26.95 12.25 -2.03
CA LEU A 523 26.04 13.29 -1.56
C LEU A 523 24.82 12.69 -0.84
N HIS A 524 24.51 13.23 0.33
CA HIS A 524 23.32 12.91 1.11
C HIS A 524 23.02 14.02 2.11
N ALA A 525 21.75 14.39 2.22
CA ALA A 525 21.23 15.32 3.21
C ALA A 525 20.44 14.59 4.29
N GLU A 526 20.74 14.92 5.54
CA GLU A 526 20.00 14.48 6.73
C GLU A 526 19.23 15.68 7.31
N LEU A 527 17.93 15.48 7.59
CA LEU A 527 17.09 16.49 8.22
C LEU A 527 17.30 16.46 9.75
N VAL A 528 18.03 17.45 10.28
CA VAL A 528 18.30 17.58 11.72
C VAL A 528 17.08 18.10 12.47
N ASN A 529 16.45 19.14 11.93
CA ASN A 529 15.23 19.71 12.50
C ASN A 529 14.44 20.46 11.42
N ARG A 530 13.12 20.53 11.57
CA ARG A 530 12.23 21.34 10.73
C ARG A 530 11.32 22.22 11.56
N ILE A 531 11.16 23.47 11.12
CA ILE A 531 10.12 24.38 11.59
C ILE A 531 9.15 24.64 10.43
N VAL A 532 7.86 24.49 10.70
CA VAL A 532 6.77 24.76 9.75
C VAL A 532 6.00 25.98 10.24
N HIS A 533 5.98 27.05 9.45
CA HIS A 533 5.22 28.27 9.78
C HIS A 533 4.52 28.82 8.54
N GLY A 534 3.27 28.40 8.35
CA GLY A 534 2.47 28.78 7.18
C GLY A 534 3.16 28.37 5.87
N ASP A 535 3.44 29.35 5.02
CA ASP A 535 4.10 29.17 3.73
C ASP A 535 5.64 29.19 3.81
N VAL A 536 6.21 29.19 5.02
CA VAL A 536 7.66 29.14 5.23
C VAL A 536 8.04 27.86 5.96
N ILE A 537 9.01 27.15 5.40
CA ILE A 537 9.62 25.95 5.99
C ILE A 537 11.10 26.26 6.23
N VAL A 538 11.59 25.94 7.43
CA VAL A 538 13.00 26.10 7.78
C VAL A 538 13.56 24.73 8.13
N ASP A 539 14.48 24.25 7.31
CA ASP A 539 15.20 23.01 7.55
C ASP A 539 16.60 23.31 8.05
N HIS A 540 16.97 22.66 9.14
CA HIS A 540 18.36 22.50 9.52
C HIS A 540 18.83 21.16 8.96
N GLU A 541 19.76 21.21 8.02
CA GLU A 541 20.22 20.07 7.24
C GLU A 541 21.70 19.79 7.52
N SER A 542 22.07 18.52 7.52
CA SER A 542 23.45 18.04 7.58
C SER A 542 23.75 17.33 6.26
N VAL A 543 24.57 17.96 5.41
CA VAL A 543 24.87 17.48 4.06
C VAL A 543 26.27 16.87 4.01
N SER A 544 26.34 15.57 3.74
CA SER A 544 27.58 14.81 3.60
C SER A 544 27.95 14.59 2.13
N GLY A 545 29.21 14.25 1.85
CA GLY A 545 29.71 13.94 0.50
C GLY A 545 30.80 14.88 -0.02
N PHE A 546 30.89 16.11 0.50
CA PHE A 546 31.90 17.11 0.09
C PHE A 546 33.28 16.93 0.74
N GLY A 547 33.47 15.93 1.59
CA GLY A 547 34.70 15.67 2.34
C GLY A 547 34.46 14.78 3.55
N ASN A 548 35.34 14.88 4.56
CA ASN A 548 35.29 14.02 5.75
C ASN A 548 34.29 14.50 6.83
N LYS A 549 33.80 15.74 6.74
CA LYS A 549 32.82 16.30 7.68
C LYS A 549 31.58 16.76 6.91
N PRO A 550 30.37 16.56 7.45
CA PRO A 550 29.17 17.12 6.86
C PRO A 550 29.17 18.65 6.97
N VAL A 551 28.61 19.30 5.96
CA VAL A 551 28.29 20.72 5.96
C VAL A 551 26.93 20.89 6.63
N ARG A 552 26.81 21.81 7.58
CA ARG A 552 25.50 22.16 8.15
C ARG A 552 24.97 23.37 7.42
N ALA A 553 23.70 23.32 7.05
CA ALA A 553 23.02 24.42 6.40
C ALA A 553 21.64 24.62 7.02
N ILE A 554 21.18 25.88 7.07
CA ILE A 554 19.78 26.19 7.24
C ILE A 554 19.22 26.56 5.87
N ALA A 555 18.23 25.81 5.40
CA ALA A 555 17.50 26.10 4.17
C ALA A 555 16.12 26.66 4.53
N ILE A 556 15.85 27.91 4.12
CA ILE A 556 14.58 28.58 4.33
C ILE A 556 13.81 28.57 3.01
N TYR A 557 12.75 27.77 2.95
CA TYR A 557 11.88 27.64 1.79
C TYR A 557 10.68 28.57 1.94
N THR A 558 10.42 29.41 0.94
CA THR A 558 9.18 30.20 0.84
C THR A 558 8.31 29.62 -0.27
N ILE A 559 7.08 29.26 0.09
CA ILE A 559 6.10 28.64 -0.79
C ILE A 559 5.08 29.69 -1.23
N SER A 560 4.70 29.67 -2.50
CA SER A 560 3.55 30.46 -2.98
C SER A 560 2.97 29.81 -4.22
N LYS A 561 1.64 29.88 -4.35
CA LYS A 561 0.89 29.28 -5.47
C LYS A 561 1.16 27.78 -5.62
N GLY A 562 1.30 27.07 -4.49
CA GLY A 562 1.51 25.62 -4.45
C GLY A 562 2.88 25.16 -4.97
N LYS A 563 3.89 26.05 -4.97
CA LYS A 563 5.26 25.76 -5.39
C LYS A 563 6.29 26.47 -4.51
N ILE A 564 7.49 25.91 -4.38
CA ILE A 564 8.62 26.58 -3.74
C ILE A 564 9.09 27.70 -4.67
N GLN A 565 8.99 28.95 -4.22
CA GLN A 565 9.35 30.14 -4.98
C GLN A 565 10.74 30.65 -4.64
N LYS A 566 11.18 30.45 -3.39
CA LYS A 566 12.44 30.99 -2.90
C LYS A 566 13.09 29.99 -1.96
N VAL A 567 14.40 29.85 -2.05
CA VAL A 567 15.21 29.16 -1.04
C VAL A 567 16.35 30.08 -0.61
N GLU A 568 16.53 30.26 0.70
CA GLU A 568 17.66 30.99 1.27
C GLU A 568 18.51 30.06 2.11
N PHE A 569 19.81 29.99 1.81
CA PHE A 569 20.76 29.15 2.52
C PHE A 569 21.59 29.97 3.51
N ILE A 570 21.69 29.47 4.74
CA ILE A 570 22.65 29.93 5.76
C ILE A 570 23.63 28.77 5.98
N GLN A 571 24.92 28.97 5.69
CA GLN A 571 25.96 27.95 5.83
C GLN A 571 26.95 28.32 6.94
#